data_AF-A0A4Q7FKN8-F1
#
_entry.id   AF-A0A4Q7FKN8-F1
#
_cell.length_a   1.000
_cell.length_b   1.000
_cell.length_c   1.000
_cell.angle_alpha   90.00
_cell.angle_beta   90.00
_cell.angle_gamma   90.00
#
_symmetry.space_group_name_H-M   'P 1'
#
loop_
_entity.id
_entity.type
_entity.pdbx_description
1 polymer ?
#
loop_
_entity_poly.entity_id
_entity_poly.type
_entity_poly.pdbx_seq_one_letter_code
_entity_poly.pdbx_strand_id
1 'polypeptide(L)'
;MKHAIPTHLSAPSRRWIKQILADFDLESFHFRLLVKAAEAWDRSEQAREQIAIDGITVPDRYGVLKAHPAVAIERDSRLAFARLLRELALDAAAPDSRPPRTADYGSRR
;
A
#
# COMPACT_ATOMS: atom_id res chain seq x y z
N MET A 1 -3.68 -18.39 15.76
CA MET A 1 -4.96 -18.63 15.01
C MET A 1 -4.62 -19.09 13.59
N LYS A 2 -5.46 -19.91 12.93
CA LYS A 2 -5.18 -20.33 11.54
C LYS A 2 -5.73 -19.27 10.56
N HIS A 3 -4.84 -18.50 9.96
CA HIS A 3 -5.20 -17.51 8.94
C HIS A 3 -5.48 -18.16 7.59
N ALA A 4 -6.59 -17.79 6.96
CA ALA A 4 -6.97 -18.26 5.63
C ALA A 4 -6.64 -17.18 4.59
N ILE A 5 -5.69 -17.45 3.70
CA ILE A 5 -5.27 -16.50 2.66
C ILE A 5 -6.37 -16.42 1.59
N PRO A 6 -6.88 -15.23 1.27
CA PRO A 6 -7.93 -15.08 0.27
C PRO A 6 -7.48 -15.52 -1.14
N THR A 7 -8.37 -16.21 -1.85
CA THR A 7 -8.08 -16.80 -3.16
C THR A 7 -8.10 -15.77 -4.29
N HIS A 8 -8.77 -14.63 -4.11
CA HIS A 8 -8.85 -13.56 -5.11
C HIS A 8 -7.57 -12.75 -5.27
N LEU A 9 -6.66 -12.84 -4.30
CA LEU A 9 -5.35 -12.17 -4.38
C LEU A 9 -4.49 -12.77 -5.48
N SER A 10 -3.65 -11.94 -6.10
CA SER A 10 -2.69 -12.39 -7.10
C SER A 10 -1.70 -13.41 -6.53
N ALA A 11 -1.06 -14.20 -7.39
CA ALA A 11 -0.04 -15.15 -6.95
C ALA A 11 1.14 -14.47 -6.21
N PRO A 12 1.68 -13.32 -6.68
CA PRO A 12 2.65 -12.53 -5.92
C PRO A 12 2.15 -12.13 -4.52
N SER A 13 0.95 -11.55 -4.42
CA SER A 13 0.39 -11.12 -3.14
C SER A 13 0.16 -12.25 -2.16
N ARG A 14 -0.33 -13.41 -2.63
CA ARG A 14 -0.45 -14.61 -1.78
C ARG A 14 0.91 -15.12 -1.29
N ARG A 15 1.96 -15.06 -2.13
CA ARG A 15 3.32 -15.44 -1.69
C ARG A 15 3.85 -14.48 -0.63
N TRP A 16 3.65 -13.19 -0.81
CA TRP A 16 4.06 -12.18 0.15
C TRP A 16 3.36 -12.33 1.51
N ILE A 17 2.04 -12.57 1.53
CA ILE A 17 1.31 -12.88 2.78
C ILE A 17 1.90 -14.13 3.46
N LYS A 18 2.20 -15.18 2.69
CA LYS A 18 2.80 -16.41 3.27
C LYS A 18 4.16 -16.15 3.93
N GLN A 19 4.98 -15.27 3.35
CA GLN A 19 6.27 -14.90 3.93
C GLN A 19 6.07 -14.18 5.26
N ILE A 20 5.19 -13.17 5.30
CA ILE A 20 4.89 -12.46 6.56
C ILE A 20 4.32 -13.39 7.63
N LEU A 21 3.44 -14.32 7.27
CA LEU A 21 2.90 -15.31 8.21
C LEU A 21 3.93 -16.35 8.67
N ALA A 22 5.05 -16.51 7.96
CA ALA A 22 6.16 -17.35 8.39
C ALA A 22 7.07 -16.61 9.38
N ASP A 23 7.21 -15.30 9.22
CA ASP A 23 8.12 -14.46 10.00
C ASP A 23 7.47 -13.87 11.26
N PHE A 24 6.14 -13.71 11.28
CA PHE A 24 5.39 -13.05 12.36
C PHE A 24 4.15 -13.83 12.79
N ASP A 25 3.88 -13.90 14.11
CA ASP A 25 2.59 -14.37 14.64
C ASP A 25 1.61 -13.19 14.70
N LEU A 26 0.62 -13.21 13.81
CA LEU A 26 -0.34 -12.11 13.68
C LEU A 26 -1.65 -12.41 14.42
N GLU A 27 -2.13 -11.42 15.16
CA GLU A 27 -3.52 -11.40 15.61
C GLU A 27 -4.50 -11.21 14.44
N SER A 28 -5.77 -11.52 14.69
CA SER A 28 -6.82 -11.47 13.66
C SER A 28 -6.98 -10.11 12.99
N PHE A 29 -6.80 -9.01 13.72
CA PHE A 29 -6.92 -7.66 13.16
C PHE A 29 -5.69 -7.26 12.33
N HIS A 30 -4.48 -7.64 12.76
CA HIS A 30 -3.26 -7.47 11.97
C HIS A 30 -3.34 -8.25 10.65
N PHE A 31 -3.88 -9.47 10.68
CA PHE A 31 -4.08 -10.25 9.46
C PHE A 31 -5.06 -9.58 8.49
N ARG A 32 -6.15 -8.95 9.00
CA ARG A 32 -7.08 -8.19 8.16
C ARG A 32 -6.40 -6.98 7.50
N LEU A 33 -5.54 -6.27 8.22
CA LEU A 33 -4.76 -5.16 7.66
C LEU A 33 -3.80 -5.65 6.57
N LEU A 34 -3.10 -6.76 6.82
CA LEU A 34 -2.21 -7.39 5.84
C LEU A 34 -2.96 -7.77 4.55
N VAL A 35 -4.15 -8.37 4.67
CA VAL A 35 -4.99 -8.69 3.52
C VAL A 35 -5.38 -7.41 2.75
N LYS A 36 -5.78 -6.34 3.44
CA LYS A 36 -6.11 -5.07 2.78
C LYS A 36 -4.89 -4.43 2.10
N ALA A 37 -3.71 -4.57 2.68
CA ALA A 37 -2.47 -4.11 2.05
C ALA A 37 -2.22 -4.88 0.75
N ALA A 38 -2.37 -6.21 0.75
CA ALA A 38 -2.20 -7.02 -0.45
C ALA A 38 -3.21 -6.66 -1.56
N GLU A 39 -4.48 -6.41 -1.21
CA GLU A 39 -5.50 -5.95 -2.17
C GLU A 39 -5.15 -4.60 -2.79
N ALA A 40 -4.63 -3.66 -1.99
CA ALA A 40 -4.19 -2.36 -2.46
C ALA A 40 -2.96 -2.50 -3.38
N TRP A 41 -2.03 -3.40 -3.06
CA TRP A 41 -0.89 -3.68 -3.93
C TRP A 41 -1.33 -4.27 -5.27
N ASP A 42 -2.19 -5.30 -5.27
CA ASP A 42 -2.72 -5.89 -6.50
C ASP A 42 -3.42 -4.84 -7.38
N ARG A 43 -4.21 -3.95 -6.77
CA ARG A 43 -4.88 -2.87 -7.51
C ARG A 43 -3.89 -1.86 -8.10
N SER A 44 -2.83 -1.54 -7.37
CA SER A 44 -1.76 -0.67 -7.86
C SER A 44 -1.08 -1.27 -9.08
N GLU A 45 -0.77 -2.57 -9.06
CA GLU A 45 -0.10 -3.25 -10.18
C GLU A 45 -1.00 -3.29 -11.42
N GLN A 46 -2.29 -3.58 -11.25
CA GLN A 46 -3.27 -3.52 -12.35
C GLN A 46 -3.34 -2.12 -12.99
N ALA A 47 -3.39 -1.08 -12.16
CA ALA A 47 -3.42 0.30 -12.67
C ALA A 47 -2.12 0.67 -13.40
N ARG A 48 -0.95 0.29 -12.83
CA ARG A 48 0.36 0.51 -13.46
C ARG A 48 0.45 -0.19 -14.82
N GLU A 49 0.01 -1.44 -14.91
CA GLU A 49 0.00 -2.20 -16.16
C GLU A 49 -0.87 -1.53 -17.22
N GLN A 50 -2.04 -1.03 -16.86
CA GLN A 50 -2.90 -0.29 -17.79
C GLN A 50 -2.25 1.01 -18.27
N ILE A 51 -1.65 1.79 -17.35
CA ILE A 51 -0.94 3.03 -17.69
C ILE A 51 0.25 2.75 -18.61
N ALA A 52 0.94 1.62 -18.45
CA ALA A 52 2.05 1.24 -19.32
C ALA A 52 1.60 0.95 -20.76
N ILE A 53 0.37 0.46 -20.94
CA ILE A 53 -0.20 0.16 -22.26
C ILE A 53 -0.74 1.44 -22.91
N ASP A 54 -1.55 2.21 -22.19
CA ASP A 54 -2.32 3.34 -22.75
C ASP A 54 -1.57 4.67 -22.67
N GLY A 55 -0.54 4.75 -21.83
CA GLY A 55 0.19 5.98 -21.50
C GLY A 55 -0.44 6.77 -20.34
N ILE A 56 0.27 7.80 -19.89
CA ILE A 56 -0.16 8.63 -18.74
C ILE A 56 -1.32 9.59 -19.08
N THR A 57 -1.65 9.75 -20.36
CA THR A 57 -2.74 10.59 -20.85
C THR A 57 -3.50 9.90 -21.96
N VAL A 58 -4.82 10.08 -21.99
CA VAL A 58 -5.73 9.55 -23.03
C VAL A 58 -6.56 10.68 -23.65
N PRO A 59 -6.85 10.64 -24.96
CA PRO A 59 -7.70 11.63 -25.60
C PRO A 59 -9.17 11.46 -25.19
N ASP A 60 -9.90 12.58 -25.05
CA ASP A 60 -11.34 12.57 -24.94
C ASP A 60 -12.04 12.49 -26.32
N ARG A 61 -13.37 12.57 -26.35
CA ARG A 61 -14.16 12.52 -27.60
C ARG A 61 -13.84 13.65 -28.60
N TYR A 62 -13.18 14.72 -28.15
CA TYR A 62 -12.76 15.86 -28.96
C TYR A 62 -11.25 15.85 -29.27
N GLY A 63 -10.53 14.80 -28.86
CA GLY A 63 -9.09 14.67 -29.05
C GLY A 63 -8.24 15.42 -28.02
N VAL A 64 -8.84 16.02 -26.99
CA VAL A 64 -8.08 16.72 -25.94
C VAL A 64 -7.48 15.69 -25.00
N LEU A 65 -6.16 15.73 -24.80
CA LEU A 65 -5.48 14.85 -23.86
C LEU A 65 -5.89 15.16 -22.41
N LYS A 66 -6.32 14.12 -21.69
CA LYS A 66 -6.64 14.13 -20.26
C LYS A 66 -5.77 13.13 -19.52
N ALA A 67 -5.59 13.32 -18.22
CA ALA A 67 -4.92 12.32 -17.39
C ALA A 67 -5.65 10.97 -17.49
N HIS A 68 -4.88 9.90 -17.62
CA HIS A 68 -5.45 8.56 -17.70
C HIS A 68 -6.20 8.22 -16.39
N PRO A 69 -7.44 7.71 -16.41
CA PRO A 69 -8.21 7.37 -15.21
C PRO A 69 -7.48 6.48 -14.20
N ALA A 70 -6.76 5.46 -14.68
CA ALA A 70 -5.90 4.59 -13.87
C ALA A 70 -4.81 5.31 -13.06
N VAL A 71 -4.36 6.51 -13.44
CA VAL A 71 -3.36 7.27 -12.67
C VAL A 71 -3.85 7.57 -11.26
N ALA A 72 -5.12 7.97 -11.11
CA ALA A 72 -5.69 8.19 -9.79
C ALA A 72 -5.78 6.89 -8.98
N ILE A 73 -6.16 5.78 -9.64
CA ILE A 73 -6.26 4.46 -9.02
C ILE A 73 -4.89 3.98 -8.51
N GLU A 74 -3.84 4.08 -9.33
CA GLU A 74 -2.48 3.71 -8.95
C GLU A 74 -2.03 4.53 -7.74
N ARG A 75 -2.16 5.86 -7.82
CA ARG A 75 -1.76 6.78 -6.74
C ARG A 75 -2.45 6.43 -5.42
N ASP A 76 -3.77 6.27 -5.44
CA ASP A 76 -4.56 6.07 -4.22
C ASP A 76 -4.29 4.68 -3.64
N SER A 77 -4.09 3.66 -4.49
CA SER A 77 -3.74 2.30 -4.07
C SER A 77 -2.35 2.23 -3.44
N ARG A 78 -1.35 2.91 -4.02
CA ARG A 78 0.01 3.01 -3.45
C ARG A 78 0.01 3.69 -2.09
N LEU A 79 -0.80 4.76 -1.95
CA LEU A 79 -0.94 5.46 -0.68
C LEU A 79 -1.63 4.59 0.38
N ALA A 80 -2.70 3.87 0.00
CA ALA A 80 -3.38 2.94 0.89
C ALA A 80 -2.43 1.81 1.34
N PHE A 81 -1.68 1.22 0.42
CA PHE A 81 -0.67 0.20 0.74
C PHE A 81 0.36 0.71 1.75
N ALA A 82 0.96 1.88 1.49
CA ALA A 82 1.97 2.46 2.38
C ALA A 82 1.40 2.79 3.79
N ARG A 83 0.14 3.24 3.86
CA ARG A 83 -0.53 3.49 5.14
C ARG A 83 -0.80 2.19 5.89
N LEU A 84 -1.36 1.18 5.23
CA LEU A 84 -1.68 -0.11 5.85
C LEU A 84 -0.41 -0.84 6.33
N LEU A 85 0.70 -0.76 5.59
CA LEU A 85 1.99 -1.28 6.05
C LEU A 85 2.49 -0.57 7.32
N ARG A 86 2.33 0.76 7.39
CA ARG A 86 2.69 1.52 8.59
C ARG A 86 1.86 1.10 9.80
N GLU A 87 0.55 0.93 9.62
CA GLU A 87 -0.35 0.48 10.69
C GLU A 87 -0.07 -0.97 11.13
N LEU A 88 0.48 -1.79 10.24
CA LEU A 88 0.88 -3.17 10.57
C LEU A 88 2.10 -3.20 11.51
N ALA A 89 2.96 -2.18 11.44
CA ALA A 89 4.06 -1.91 12.37
C ALA A 89 4.98 -3.11 12.70
N LEU A 90 5.19 -4.03 11.76
CA LEU A 90 5.97 -5.26 12.00
C LEU A 90 7.45 -5.03 12.32
N ASP A 91 8.01 -3.91 11.83
CA ASP A 91 9.43 -3.55 12.01
C ASP A 91 9.64 -2.56 13.18
N ALA A 92 8.58 -2.18 13.90
CA ALA A 92 8.71 -1.23 14.99
C ALA A 92 9.36 -1.92 16.20
N ALA A 93 10.66 -1.67 16.41
CA ALA A 93 11.19 -1.69 17.77
C ALA A 93 10.30 -0.80 18.65
N ALA A 94 10.06 -1.21 19.90
CA ALA A 94 9.17 -0.55 20.87
C ALA A 94 9.13 0.99 20.68
N PRO A 95 7.94 1.62 20.76
CA PRO A 95 7.68 2.94 20.22
C PRO A 95 8.77 3.94 20.61
N ASP A 96 9.34 4.63 19.61
CA ASP A 96 10.24 5.75 19.87
C ASP A 96 9.42 6.81 20.61
N SER A 97 9.60 6.87 21.93
CA SER A 97 8.92 7.76 22.89
C SER A 97 9.17 9.25 22.63
N ARG A 98 9.75 9.60 21.49
CA ARG A 98 10.24 10.93 21.20
C ARG A 98 9.07 11.82 20.74
N PRO A 99 8.72 12.86 21.52
CA PRO A 99 7.70 13.81 21.11
C PRO A 99 8.08 14.49 19.78
N PRO A 100 7.08 14.98 19.00
CA PRO A 100 7.33 15.65 17.73
C PRO A 100 8.32 16.79 17.93
N ARG A 101 9.27 16.93 16.99
CA ARG A 101 10.23 18.04 17.02
C ARG A 101 9.43 19.33 16.83
N THR A 102 9.34 20.15 17.87
CA THR A 102 8.82 21.51 17.76
C THR A 102 9.78 22.37 16.96
N ALA A 103 9.26 23.42 16.31
CA ALA A 103 10.02 24.33 15.45
C ALA A 103 11.23 24.98 16.18
N ASP A 104 11.18 24.96 17.51
CA ASP A 104 12.13 25.50 18.46
C ASP A 104 13.38 24.60 18.66
N TYR A 105 13.42 23.40 18.05
CA TYR A 105 14.59 22.52 18.10
C TYR A 105 15.75 23.08 17.27
N GLY A 106 16.69 23.74 17.93
CA GLY A 106 17.91 24.29 17.32
C GLY A 106 17.96 25.82 17.28
N SER A 107 16.88 26.51 17.67
CA SER A 107 16.89 27.96 17.86
C SER A 107 17.23 28.30 19.31
N ARG A 108 18.45 27.97 19.74
CA ARG A 108 19.09 28.67 20.87
C ARG A 108 20.29 29.42 20.31
N ARG A 109 20.28 30.73 20.56
CA ARG A 109 21.30 31.72 20.19
C ARG A 109 22.70 31.28 20.56
#